data_AF-A0A0F9AJS0-F1
#
_entry.id   AF-A0A0F9AJS0-F1
#
_cell.length_a   1.000
_cell.length_b   1.000
_cell.length_c   1.000
_cell.angle_alpha   90.00
_cell.angle_beta   90.00
_cell.angle_gamma   90.00
#
_symmetry.space_group_name_H-M   'P 1'
#
loop_
_entity.id
_entity.type
_entity.pdbx_description
1 polymer ?
#
loop_
_entity_poly.entity_id
_entity_poly.type
_entity_poly.pdbx_seq_one_letter_code
_entity_poly.pdbx_strand_id
1 'polypeptide(L)' 'MLSLEFSPARVKRIRVLLGETQEQFAKRLGVNINMVTRWETGQAEPMRGPVLKALLDAEAAV' A
#
# COMPACT_ATOMS: atom_id res chain seq x y z
N MET A 1 15.23 -8.79 4.94
CA MET A 1 14.17 -9.81 4.87
C MET A 1 12.85 -9.05 4.73
N LEU A 2 12.23 -9.08 3.55
CA LEU A 2 10.94 -8.39 3.34
C LEU A 2 9.86 -9.20 4.06
N SER A 3 9.18 -8.58 5.03
CA SER A 3 8.01 -9.17 5.67
C SER A 3 6.81 -9.11 4.72
N LEU A 4 5.97 -10.15 4.72
CA LEU A 4 4.70 -10.15 3.99
C LEU A 4 3.58 -9.42 4.76
N GLU A 5 3.87 -9.03 6.00
CA GLU A 5 2.95 -8.25 6.84
C GLU A 5 3.13 -6.75 6.56
N PHE A 6 2.02 -6.09 6.21
CA PHE A 6 2.01 -4.65 5.93
C PHE A 6 1.27 -3.90 7.03
N SER A 7 2.03 -3.29 7.94
CA SER A 7 1.46 -2.41 8.96
C SER A 7 0.92 -1.11 8.33
N PRO A 8 -0.04 -0.44 8.98
CA PRO A 8 -0.58 0.85 8.49
C PRO A 8 0.51 1.89 8.22
N ALA A 9 1.50 1.97 9.10
CA ALA A 9 2.64 2.87 8.98
C ALA A 9 3.52 2.52 7.76
N ARG A 10 3.73 1.23 7.46
CA ARG A 10 4.52 0.80 6.30
C ARG A 10 3.83 1.18 4.99
N VAL A 11 2.54 0.90 4.87
CA VAL A 11 1.74 1.28 3.68
C VAL A 11 1.81 2.78 3.44
N LYS A 12 1.56 3.58 4.49
CA LYS A 12 1.63 5.03 4.42
C LYS A 12 3.02 5.54 4.05
N ARG A 13 4.08 4.92 4.59
CA ARG A 13 5.47 5.30 4.29
C ARG A 13 5.80 5.09 2.82
N ILE A 14 5.44 3.95 2.24
CA ILE A 14 5.68 3.67 0.80
C ILE A 14 5.03 4.75 -0.05
N ARG A 15 3.75 5.04 0.19
CA ARG A 15 3.03 6.09 -0.54
C ARG A 15 3.70 7.47 -0.42
N VAL A 16 4.09 7.86 0.78
CA VAL A 16 4.72 9.16 1.03
C VAL A 16 6.08 9.26 0.35
N LEU A 17 6.88 8.19 0.36
CA LEU A 17 8.18 8.16 -0.32
C LEU A 17 8.04 8.25 -1.85
N LEU A 18 6.96 7.69 -2.41
CA LEU A 18 6.60 7.87 -3.83
C LEU A 18 6.09 9.29 -4.15
N GLY A 19 5.80 10.12 -3.14
CA GLY A 19 5.22 11.46 -3.34
C GLY A 19 3.76 11.44 -3.80
N GLU A 20 3.02 10.37 -3.50
CA GLU A 20 1.68 10.14 -4.05
C GLU A 20 0.54 10.49 -3.07
N THR A 21 -0.58 11.01 -3.61
CA THR A 21 -1.85 11.07 -2.89
C THR A 21 -2.43 9.65 -2.72
N GLN A 22 -3.41 9.49 -1.83
CA GLN A 22 -4.08 8.19 -1.67
C GLN A 22 -4.78 7.73 -2.96
N GLU A 23 -5.34 8.66 -3.74
CA GLU A 23 -5.95 8.37 -5.05
C GLU A 23 -4.93 7.86 -6.07
N GLN A 24 -3.77 8.53 -6.15
CA GLN A 24 -2.69 8.14 -7.07
C GLN A 24 -2.12 6.77 -6.71
N PHE A 25 -1.91 6.54 -5.41
CA PHE A 25 -1.42 5.27 -4.90
C PHE A 25 -2.44 4.14 -5.10
N ALA A 26 -3.74 4.40 -4.87
CA ALA A 26 -4.80 3.44 -5.14
C ALA A 26 -4.85 3.06 -6.62
N LYS A 27 -4.74 4.05 -7.52
CA LYS A 27 -4.67 3.82 -8.97
C LYS A 27 -3.44 2.99 -9.35
N ARG A 28 -2.29 3.24 -8.74
CA ARG A 28 -1.07 2.45 -8.94
C ARG A 28 -1.25 0.99 -8.54
N LEU A 29 -1.88 0.76 -7.39
CA LEU A 29 -2.13 -0.58 -6.86
C LEU A 29 -3.32 -1.29 -7.52
N GLY A 30 -4.10 -0.59 -8.35
CA GLY A 30 -5.30 -1.14 -8.99
C GLY A 30 -6.45 -1.38 -8.01
N VAL A 31 -6.56 -0.58 -6.94
CA VAL A 31 -7.57 -0.73 -5.89
C VAL A 31 -8.42 0.53 -5.71
N ASN A 32 -9.51 0.41 -4.96
CA ASN A 32 -10.30 1.57 -4.55
C ASN A 32 -9.56 2.35 -3.46
N ILE A 33 -9.62 3.69 -3.50
CA ILE A 33 -9.04 4.56 -2.47
C ILE A 33 -9.46 4.18 -1.04
N ASN A 34 -10.70 3.74 -0.84
CA ASN A 34 -11.19 3.32 0.47
C ASN A 34 -10.39 2.15 1.05
N MET A 35 -9.78 1.30 0.20
CA MET A 35 -8.88 0.24 0.66
C MET A 35 -7.58 0.82 1.21
N VAL A 36 -6.99 1.79 0.51
CA VAL A 36 -5.79 2.51 0.99
C VAL A 36 -6.08 3.19 2.33
N THR A 37 -7.21 3.88 2.47
CA THR A 37 -7.62 4.50 3.73
C THR A 37 -7.72 3.47 4.85
N ARG A 38 -8.35 2.31 4.60
CA ARG A 38 -8.48 1.24 5.60
C ARG A 38 -7.13 0.65 6.01
N TRP A 39 -6.20 0.48 5.06
CA TRP A 39 -4.86 -0.02 5.36
C TRP A 39 -4.06 0.99 6.18
N GLU A 40 -4.04 2.26 5.78
CA GLU A 40 -3.28 3.30 6.49
C GLU A 40 -3.85 3.66 7.87
N THR A 41 -5.10 3.25 8.15
CA THR A 41 -5.76 3.44 9.45
C THR A 41 -5.86 2.14 10.27
N GLY A 42 -5.35 1.02 9.77
CA GLY A 42 -5.38 -0.28 10.46
C GLY A 42 -6.76 -0.92 10.57
N GLN A 43 -7.72 -0.47 9.77
CA GLN A 43 -9.07 -1.06 9.70
C GLN A 43 -9.10 -2.34 8.84
N ALA A 44 -8.09 -2.55 8.00
CA ALA A 44 -7.87 -3.78 7.27
C ALA A 44 -6.39 -3.93 6.92
N GLU A 45 -6.00 -5.13 6.51
CA GLU A 45 -4.70 -5.40 5.92
C GLU A 45 -4.84 -5.66 4.41
N PRO A 46 -3.82 -5.39 3.60
CA PRO A 46 -3.82 -5.75 2.19
C PRO A 46 -3.83 -7.27 2.05
N MET A 47 -5.03 -7.83 1.84
CA MET A 47 -5.23 -9.26 1.73
C MET A 47 -4.64 -9.80 0.42
N ARG A 48 -4.08 -11.01 0.55
CA ARG A 48 -3.19 -11.72 -0.39
C ARG A 48 -3.63 -11.63 -1.86
N GLY A 49 -2.66 -11.66 -2.77
CA GLY A 49 -2.87 -11.73 -4.22
C GLY A 49 -2.11 -10.65 -5.00
N PRO A 50 -2.63 -10.17 -6.14
CA PRO A 50 -1.98 -9.16 -6.98
C PRO A 50 -1.64 -7.85 -6.25
N VAL A 51 -2.48 -7.45 -5.28
CA VAL A 51 -2.27 -6.25 -4.46
C VAL A 51 -1.01 -6.35 -3.61
N LEU A 52 -0.74 -7.52 -3.04
CA LEU A 52 0.46 -7.73 -2.22
C LEU A 52 1.72 -7.61 -3.07
N LYS A 53 1.70 -8.15 -4.29
CA LYS A 53 2.78 -7.98 -5.26
C LYS A 53 2.95 -6.50 -5.63
N ALA A 54 1.86 -5.79 -5.93
CA ALA A 54 1.91 -4.37 -6.27
C ALA A 54 2.48 -3.50 -5.13
N LEU A 55 2.19 -3.83 -3.87
CA LEU A 55 2.77 -3.16 -2.71
C LEU A 55 4.28 -3.43 -2.57
N LEU A 56 4.72 -4.68 -2.80
CA LEU A 56 6.14 -5.02 -2.80
C LEU A 56 6.89 -4.32 -3.94
N ASP A 57 6.30 -4.28 -5.14
CA ASP A 57 6.87 -3.57 -6.29
C ASP A 57 6.96 -2.06 -6.02
N ALA A 58 5.92 -1.48 -5.39
CA ALA A 58 5.91 -0.07 -5.00
C ALA A 58 6.95 0.27 -3.92
N GLU A 59 7.16 -0.62 -2.95
CA GLU A 59 8.19 -0.48 -1.93
C GLU A 59 9.61 -0.63 -2.51
N ALA A 60 9.80 -1.46 -3.53
CA ALA A 60 11.09 -1.60 -4.21
C ALA A 60 11.46 -0.39 -5.09
N ALA A 61 10.48 0.48 -5.39
CA ALA A 61 10.65 1.66 -6.22
C ALA A 61 11.04 2.93 -5.44
N VAL A 62 11.17 2.84 -4.10
CA VAL A 62 11.56 3.92 -3.18
C VAL A 62 12.86 3.60 -2.45
#